data_AF-A0A6V8CTR4-F1
#
_entry.id   AF-A0A6V8CTR4-F1
#
_cell.length_a   1.000
_cell.length_b   1.000
_cell.length_c   1.000
_cell.angle_alpha   90.00
_cell.angle_beta   90.00
_cell.angle_gamma   90.00
#
_symmetry.space_group_name_H-M   'P 1'
#
loop_
_entity.id
_entity.type
_entity.pdbx_description
1 polymer ?
#
loop_
_entity_poly.entity_id
_entity_poly.type
_entity_poly.pdbx_seq_one_letter_code
_entity_poly.pdbx_strand_id
1 'polypeptide(L)'
;MDVLASLGHNPWNAAFGWAFKRHTNLSIPEHREEWSGLASSGKEEMDTAIDLLEDRLRKLQAGSENVRKVHVEEARNDIDRARKALLERNLPSAMRAMARAEKELILADPDTRSDIDKMEENDEEIPYIDLTGEE
;
A
#
# COMPACT_ATOMS: atom_id res chain seq x y z
N MET A 1 7.34 -4.49 8.65
CA MET A 1 6.96 -4.40 10.08
C MET A 1 5.90 -5.43 10.50
N ASP A 2 5.01 -5.87 9.60
CA ASP A 2 4.01 -6.93 9.89
C ASP A 2 4.62 -8.26 10.36
N VAL A 3 5.79 -8.63 9.82
CA VAL A 3 6.47 -9.89 10.17
C VAL A 3 6.79 -9.95 11.67
N LEU A 4 7.27 -8.85 12.27
CA LEU A 4 7.55 -8.79 13.71
C LEU A 4 6.28 -8.84 14.56
N ALA A 5 5.20 -8.21 14.09
CA ALA A 5 3.93 -8.17 14.81
C ALA A 5 3.17 -9.50 14.72
N SER A 6 3.25 -10.21 13.58
CA SER A 6 2.59 -11.51 13.38
C SER A 6 3.27 -12.66 14.12
N LEU A 7 4.55 -12.52 14.46
CA LEU A 7 5.30 -13.51 15.23
C LEU A 7 4.81 -13.65 16.67
N GLY A 8 4.16 -12.63 17.26
CA GLY A 8 3.70 -12.65 18.66
C GLY A 8 4.83 -12.77 19.71
N HIS A 9 6.07 -12.91 19.25
CA HIS A 9 7.30 -12.97 20.04
C HIS A 9 8.41 -12.24 19.28
N ASN A 10 9.44 -11.80 20.00
CA ASN A 10 10.63 -11.27 19.36
C ASN A 10 11.31 -12.38 18.54
N PRO A 11 11.61 -12.18 17.24
CA PRO A 11 12.21 -13.25 16.41
C PRO A 11 13.62 -13.62 16.84
N TRP A 12 14.33 -12.71 17.52
CA TRP A 12 15.66 -12.97 18.09
C TRP A 12 15.59 -13.72 19.44
N ASN A 13 14.41 -13.91 20.04
CA ASN A 13 14.24 -14.71 21.26
C ASN A 13 13.98 -16.19 20.89
N ALA A 14 15.00 -16.87 20.37
CA ALA A 14 14.89 -18.30 20.08
C ALA A 14 14.83 -19.11 21.38
N ALA A 15 13.87 -20.04 21.48
CA ALA A 15 13.72 -20.95 22.63
C ALA A 15 15.00 -21.77 22.90
N PHE A 16 15.80 -22.02 21.86
CA PHE A 16 17.09 -22.70 21.95
C PHE A 16 18.18 -21.93 21.18
N GLY A 17 18.81 -20.94 21.83
CA GLY A 17 19.83 -20.10 21.20
C GLY A 17 21.01 -20.85 20.56
N TRP A 18 21.38 -22.03 21.09
CA TRP A 18 22.43 -22.87 20.53
C TRP A 18 22.05 -23.49 19.17
N ALA A 19 20.82 -23.98 19.03
CA ALA A 19 20.31 -24.55 17.79
C ALA A 19 20.15 -23.45 16.73
N PHE A 20 19.66 -22.28 17.16
CA PHE A 20 19.52 -21.10 16.34
C PHE A 20 20.86 -20.63 15.76
N LYS A 21 21.89 -20.50 16.62
CA LYS A 21 23.26 -20.18 16.19
C LYS A 21 23.84 -21.24 15.25
N ARG A 22 23.58 -22.53 15.49
CA ARG A 22 24.06 -23.61 14.62
C ARG A 22 23.48 -23.54 13.19
N HIS A 23 22.24 -23.07 13.03
CA HIS A 23 21.56 -23.06 11.72
C HIS A 23 21.82 -21.78 10.93
N THR A 24 22.03 -20.68 11.65
CA THR A 24 22.15 -19.33 11.05
C THR A 24 23.58 -18.80 11.07
N ASN A 25 24.48 -19.45 11.82
CA ASN A 25 25.82 -18.99 12.16
C ASN A 25 25.90 -17.63 12.89
N LEU A 26 24.76 -17.04 13.25
CA LEU A 26 24.68 -15.77 13.96
C LEU A 26 24.35 -15.98 15.44
N SER A 27 24.93 -15.15 16.29
CA SER A 27 24.58 -15.02 17.70
C SER A 27 23.25 -14.25 17.88
N ILE A 28 22.67 -14.34 19.08
CA ILE A 28 21.41 -13.64 19.40
C ILE A 28 21.52 -12.12 19.22
N PRO A 29 22.62 -11.44 19.63
CA PRO A 29 22.81 -10.01 19.32
C PRO A 29 22.85 -9.71 17.83
N GLU A 30 23.58 -10.49 17.03
CA GLU A 30 23.67 -10.31 15.57
C GLU A 30 22.31 -10.49 14.91
N HIS A 31 21.52 -11.48 15.35
CA HIS A 31 20.14 -11.63 14.88
C HIS A 31 19.26 -10.44 15.20
N ARG A 32 19.36 -9.92 16.42
CA ARG A 32 18.59 -8.74 16.80
C ARG A 32 18.94 -7.54 15.90
N GLU A 33 20.21 -7.36 15.59
CA GLU A 33 20.69 -6.33 14.69
C GLU A 33 20.12 -6.52 13.29
N GLU A 34 20.27 -7.70 12.69
CA GLU A 34 19.75 -8.03 11.35
C GLU A 34 18.23 -7.81 11.25
N TRP A 35 17.45 -8.34 12.20
CA TRP A 35 16.00 -8.16 12.23
C TRP A 35 15.59 -6.70 12.42
N SER A 36 16.31 -5.96 13.25
CA SER A 36 16.06 -4.53 13.45
C SER A 36 16.41 -3.74 12.18
N GLY A 37 17.51 -4.10 11.50
CA GLY A 37 17.92 -3.54 10.23
C GLY A 37 16.86 -3.75 9.16
N LEU A 38 16.40 -4.99 8.96
CA LEU A 38 15.31 -5.32 8.03
C LEU A 38 14.02 -4.55 8.34
N ALA A 39 13.67 -4.41 9.63
CA ALA A 39 12.49 -3.66 10.03
C ALA A 39 12.63 -2.15 9.75
N SER A 40 13.82 -1.59 9.93
CA SER A 40 14.15 -0.21 9.57
C SER A 40 14.10 0.00 8.06
N SER A 41 14.76 -0.86 7.26
CA SER A 41 14.74 -0.77 5.80
C SER A 41 13.33 -0.86 5.24
N GLY A 42 12.51 -1.80 5.74
CA GLY A 42 11.11 -1.90 5.33
C GLY A 42 10.26 -0.69 5.75
N LYS A 43 10.64 0.05 6.80
CA LYS A 43 9.99 1.31 7.14
C LYS A 43 10.42 2.41 6.17
N GLU A 44 11.71 2.54 5.89
CA GLU A 44 12.26 3.51 4.93
C GLU A 44 11.67 3.33 3.53
N GLU A 45 11.46 2.08 3.10
CA GLU A 45 10.78 1.77 1.83
C GLU A 45 9.33 2.30 1.82
N MET A 46 8.59 2.13 2.93
CA MET A 46 7.22 2.62 3.04
C MET A 46 7.17 4.14 3.11
N ASP A 47 8.09 4.78 3.84
CA ASP A 47 8.22 6.24 3.86
C ASP A 47 8.52 6.77 2.45
N THR A 48 9.43 6.14 1.70
CA THR A 48 9.74 6.47 0.30
C THR A 48 8.52 6.33 -0.61
N ALA A 49 7.72 5.28 -0.41
CA ALA A 49 6.50 5.07 -1.19
C ALA A 49 5.43 6.14 -0.91
N ILE A 50 5.30 6.58 0.35
CA ILE A 50 4.44 7.72 0.71
C ILE A 50 4.92 9.00 0.05
N ASP A 51 6.23 9.28 0.07
CA ASP A 51 6.80 10.46 -0.58
C ASP A 51 6.53 10.46 -2.10
N LEU A 52 6.57 9.29 -2.76
CA LEU A 52 6.20 9.16 -4.18
C LEU A 52 4.72 9.49 -4.44
N LEU A 53 3.82 9.09 -3.54
CA LEU A 53 2.40 9.45 -3.62
C LEU A 53 2.20 10.97 -3.45
N GLU A 54 2.93 11.60 -2.53
CA GLU A 54 2.92 13.06 -2.34
C GLU A 54 3.45 13.81 -3.57
N ASP A 55 4.52 13.31 -4.19
CA ASP A 55 5.08 13.85 -5.42
C ASP A 55 4.04 13.82 -6.56
N ARG A 56 3.30 12.72 -6.70
CA ARG A 56 2.18 12.59 -7.65
C ARG A 56 1.05 13.56 -7.32
N LEU A 57 0.64 13.64 -6.05
CA LEU A 57 -0.39 14.56 -5.59
C LEU A 57 -0.05 16.02 -5.98
N ARG A 58 1.18 16.46 -5.72
CA ARG A 58 1.63 17.82 -6.03
C ARG A 58 1.56 18.15 -7.52
N LYS A 59 1.81 17.16 -8.39
CA LYS A 59 1.67 17.33 -9.85
C LYS A 59 0.21 17.54 -10.28
N LEU A 60 -0.73 16.86 -9.61
CA LEU A 60 -2.17 16.93 -9.94
C LEU A 60 -2.87 18.16 -9.35
N GLN A 61 -2.31 18.80 -8.31
CA GLN A 61 -2.87 19.98 -7.66
C GLN A 61 -3.01 21.21 -8.57
N ALA A 62 -2.28 21.28 -9.68
CA ALA A 62 -2.31 22.43 -10.59
C ALA A 62 -3.60 22.55 -11.43
N GLY A 63 -4.48 21.55 -11.43
CA GLY A 63 -5.71 21.52 -12.23
C GLY A 63 -6.91 22.21 -11.57
N SER A 64 -7.75 22.87 -12.37
CA SER A 64 -8.92 23.62 -11.88
C SER A 64 -10.24 22.83 -11.84
N GLU A 65 -10.26 21.61 -12.38
CA GLU A 65 -11.45 20.77 -12.50
C GLU A 65 -11.99 20.31 -11.13
N ASN A 66 -13.31 20.43 -10.92
CA ASN A 66 -13.94 20.12 -9.63
C ASN A 66 -13.82 18.63 -9.25
N VAL A 67 -14.02 17.72 -10.21
CA VAL A 67 -13.88 16.27 -9.99
C VAL A 67 -12.46 15.93 -9.52
N ARG A 68 -11.45 16.46 -10.21
CA ARG A 68 -10.05 16.34 -9.81
C ARG A 68 -9.81 16.83 -8.38
N LYS A 69 -10.34 18.00 -8.01
CA LYS A 69 -10.14 18.57 -6.66
C LYS A 69 -10.64 17.65 -5.56
N VAL A 70 -11.79 16.99 -5.76
CA VAL A 70 -12.33 16.03 -4.79
C VAL A 70 -11.36 14.87 -4.60
N HIS A 71 -10.93 14.22 -5.68
CA HIS A 71 -10.01 13.09 -5.63
C HIS A 71 -8.62 13.48 -5.09
N VAL A 72 -8.12 14.67 -5.41
CA VAL A 72 -6.87 15.21 -4.85
C VAL A 72 -6.97 15.39 -3.33
N GLU A 73 -8.08 15.94 -2.81
CA GLU A 73 -8.24 16.10 -1.36
C GLU A 73 -8.43 14.75 -0.65
N GLU A 74 -9.14 13.79 -1.24
CA GLU A 74 -9.24 12.44 -0.67
C GLU A 74 -7.88 11.70 -0.66
N ALA A 75 -7.13 11.78 -1.76
CA ALA A 75 -5.77 11.24 -1.83
C ALA A 75 -4.87 11.85 -0.75
N ARG A 76 -4.94 13.17 -0.53
CA ARG A 76 -4.21 13.86 0.53
C ARG A 76 -4.57 13.33 1.91
N ASN A 77 -5.86 13.19 2.20
CA ASN A 77 -6.33 12.67 3.48
C ASN A 77 -5.83 11.25 3.74
N ASP A 78 -5.81 10.39 2.72
CA ASP A 78 -5.33 9.02 2.85
C ASP A 78 -3.80 8.92 2.94
N ILE A 79 -3.05 9.80 2.29
CA ILE A 79 -1.60 9.96 2.51
C ILE A 79 -1.32 10.32 3.98
N ASP A 80 -2.04 11.29 4.54
CA ASP A 80 -1.90 11.67 5.95
C ASP A 80 -2.23 10.51 6.90
N ARG A 81 -3.24 9.70 6.56
CA ARG A 81 -3.57 8.47 7.31
C ARG A 81 -2.46 7.42 7.21
N ALA A 82 -1.86 7.24 6.04
CA ALA A 82 -0.76 6.30 5.85
C ALA A 82 0.44 6.69 6.73
N ARG A 83 0.82 7.98 6.73
CA ARG A 83 1.93 8.51 7.53
C ARG A 83 1.68 8.30 9.03
N LYS A 84 0.47 8.60 9.51
CA LYS A 84 0.08 8.34 10.91
C LYS A 84 0.14 6.85 11.27
N ALA A 85 -0.38 5.98 10.40
CA ALA A 85 -0.36 4.54 10.63
C ALA A 85 1.06 3.97 10.69
N LEU A 86 2.01 4.47 9.88
CA LEU A 86 3.42 4.07 9.96
C LEU A 86 4.07 4.51 11.28
N LEU A 87 3.77 5.71 11.77
CA LEU A 87 4.24 6.19 13.09
C LEU A 87 3.74 5.29 14.22
N GLU A 88 2.49 4.83 14.11
CA GLU A 88 1.84 3.90 15.04
C GLU A 88 2.27 2.44 14.86
N ARG A 89 3.19 2.16 13.93
CA ARG A 89 3.66 0.80 13.60
C ARG A 89 2.55 -0.13 13.07
N ASN A 90 1.50 0.45 12.50
CA ASN A 90 0.34 -0.25 11.94
C ASN A 90 0.45 -0.37 10.42
N LEU A 91 1.32 -1.27 9.95
CA LEU A 91 1.58 -1.45 8.52
C LEU A 91 0.33 -1.83 7.71
N PRO A 92 -0.57 -2.72 8.17
CA PRO A 92 -1.80 -3.03 7.42
C PRO A 92 -2.66 -1.78 7.17
N SER A 93 -2.81 -0.92 8.18
CA SER A 93 -3.56 0.32 8.02
C SER A 93 -2.84 1.31 7.10
N ALA A 94 -1.51 1.39 7.17
CA ALA A 94 -0.71 2.21 6.27
C ALA A 94 -0.88 1.78 4.82
N MET A 95 -0.70 0.48 4.51
CA MET A 95 -0.86 -0.06 3.16
C MET A 95 -2.28 0.14 2.62
N ARG A 96 -3.32 -0.06 3.45
CA ARG A 96 -4.71 0.20 3.05
C ARG A 96 -4.97 1.68 2.76
N ALA A 97 -4.33 2.59 3.48
CA ALA A 97 -4.44 4.02 3.24
C ALA A 97 -3.69 4.39 1.94
N MET A 98 -2.48 3.86 1.73
CA MET A 98 -1.72 4.04 0.48
C MET A 98 -2.48 3.54 -0.75
N ALA A 99 -3.09 2.35 -0.68
CA ALA A 99 -3.87 1.80 -1.80
C ALA A 99 -5.10 2.68 -2.14
N ARG A 100 -5.74 3.26 -1.13
CA ARG A 100 -6.83 4.22 -1.35
C ARG A 100 -6.31 5.53 -1.94
N ALA A 101 -5.22 6.07 -1.42
CA ALA A 101 -4.59 7.25 -1.99
C ALA A 101 -4.18 7.04 -3.46
N GLU A 102 -3.63 5.88 -3.80
CA GLU A 102 -3.28 5.53 -5.17
C GLU A 102 -4.51 5.50 -6.08
N LYS A 103 -5.60 4.86 -5.65
CA LYS A 103 -6.89 4.87 -6.37
C LYS A 103 -7.36 6.31 -6.64
N GLU A 104 -7.37 7.16 -5.62
CA GLU A 104 -7.82 8.54 -5.77
C GLU A 104 -6.90 9.36 -6.69
N LEU A 105 -5.58 9.13 -6.66
CA LEU A 105 -4.65 9.75 -7.61
C LEU A 105 -4.91 9.30 -9.06
N ILE A 106 -5.25 8.04 -9.30
CA ILE A 106 -5.63 7.51 -10.62
C ILE A 106 -6.90 8.21 -11.13
N LEU A 107 -7.91 8.37 -10.27
CA LEU A 107 -9.17 9.06 -10.60
C LEU A 107 -8.99 10.58 -10.78
N ALA A 108 -8.01 11.18 -10.10
CA ALA A 108 -7.67 12.58 -10.25
C ALA A 108 -6.91 12.89 -11.56
N ASP A 109 -6.25 11.88 -12.14
CA ASP A 109 -5.51 12.02 -13.40
C ASP A 109 -6.47 11.85 -14.60
N PRO A 110 -6.66 12.89 -15.44
CA PRO A 110 -7.62 12.86 -16.55
C PRO A 110 -7.33 11.80 -17.57
N ASP A 111 -6.05 11.48 -17.80
CA ASP A 111 -5.68 10.53 -18.85
C ASP A 111 -6.21 9.15 -18.45
N THR A 112 -5.88 8.69 -17.24
CA THR A 112 -6.41 7.44 -16.69
C THR A 112 -7.91 7.47 -16.44
N ARG A 113 -8.47 8.59 -15.97
CA ARG A 113 -9.92 8.69 -15.76
C ARG A 113 -10.68 8.53 -17.08
N SER A 114 -10.22 9.18 -18.16
CA SER A 114 -10.87 9.08 -19.47
C SER A 114 -10.86 7.66 -20.01
N ASP A 115 -9.84 6.87 -19.69
CA ASP A 115 -9.76 5.47 -20.10
C ASP A 115 -10.70 4.58 -19.27
N ILE A 116 -10.86 4.88 -17.98
CA ILE A 116 -11.85 4.21 -17.12
C ILE A 116 -13.27 4.53 -17.60
N ASP A 117 -13.58 5.81 -17.86
CA ASP A 117 -14.90 6.23 -18.34
C ASP A 117 -15.29 5.51 -19.65
N LYS A 118 -14.34 5.36 -20.59
CA LYS A 118 -14.55 4.61 -21.85
C LYS A 118 -14.78 3.11 -21.64
N MET A 119 -14.18 2.52 -20.61
CA MET A 119 -14.38 1.11 -20.28
C MET A 119 -15.78 0.88 -19.71
N GLU A 120 -16.24 1.75 -18.80
CA GLU A 120 -17.61 1.67 -18.25
C GLU A 120 -18.68 1.84 -19.33
N GLU A 121 -18.46 2.71 -20.34
CA GLU A 121 -19.35 2.82 -21.50
C GLU A 121 -19.45 1.54 -22.36
N ASN A 122 -18.43 0.67 -22.35
CA ASN A 122 -18.44 -0.59 -23.11
C ASN A 122 -19.16 -1.72 -22.36
N ASP A 123 -19.18 -1.69 -21.02
CA ASP A 123 -19.79 -2.72 -20.18
C ASP A 123 -21.34 -2.66 -20.18
N GLU A 124 -21.94 -1.60 -20.74
CA GLU A 124 -23.39 -1.49 -20.92
C GLU A 124 -23.92 -2.29 -22.13
N GLU A 125 -23.04 -2.80 -23.01
CA GLU A 125 -23.39 -3.60 -24.19
C GLU A 125 -23.17 -5.10 -23.95
N ILE A 126 -23.72 -5.66 -22.87
CA ILE A 126 -23.76 -7.12 -22.67
C ILE A 126 -24.89 -7.67 -23.56
N PRO A 127 -24.60 -8.45 -24.61
CA PRO A 127 -25.64 -9.00 -25.47
C PRO A 127 -26.48 -9.99 -24.66
N TYR A 128 -27.79 -9.78 -24.60
CA TYR A 128 -28.71 -10.78 -24.06
C TYR A 128 -28.75 -11.98 -25.02
N ILE A 129 -28.04 -13.05 -24.65
CA ILE A 129 -28.11 -14.34 -25.35
C ILE A 129 -29.13 -15.19 -24.61
N ASP A 130 -30.31 -15.37 -25.21
CA ASP A 130 -31.31 -16.31 -24.70
C ASP A 130 -30.83 -17.75 -24.95
N LEU A 131 -30.33 -18.39 -23.89
CA LEU A 131 -29.89 -19.78 -23.92
C LEU A 131 -31.05 -20.79 -23.73
N THR A 132 -32.32 -20.33 -23.77
CA THR A 132 -33.49 -21.19 -23.54
C THR A 132 -34.21 -21.63 -24.81
N GLY A 133 -33.65 -21.34 -25.99
CA GLY A 133 -34.27 -21.64 -27.27
C GLY A 133 -33.50 -22.65 -28.12
N GLU A 134 -33.40 -23.92 -27.70
CA GLU A 134 -33.28 -25.06 -28.62
C GLU A 134 -34.10 -26.25 -28.06
N GLU A 135 -35.01 -26.76 -28.90
CA GLU A 135 -35.97 -27.86 -28.67
C GLU A 135 -35.31 -29.22 -28.34
#